data_AF-A0A948XKD2-F1
#
_entry.id   AF-A0A948XKD2-F1
#
_cell.length_a   1.000
_cell.length_b   1.000
_cell.length_c   1.000
_cell.angle_alpha   90.00
_cell.angle_beta   90.00
_cell.angle_gamma   90.00
#
_symmetry.space_group_name_H-M   'P 1'
#
loop_
_entity.id
_entity.type
_entity.pdbx_description
1 polymer ?
#
loop_
_entity_poly.entity_id
_entity_poly.type
_entity_poly.pdbx_seq_one_letter_code
_entity_poly.pdbx_strand_id
1 'polypeptide(L)'
;MKLFIDTANIEQIKEAASWGILDGVTTNPTLVAREKRNFVDLVKEIHEIVDGPISAEVVSLNAPAMVEEARRLAKIGKNIAVKIPLTCDGLKAVKILSREKIMTNVTLCFSATQGLLAAKAGATF
;
A
#
# COMPACT_ATOMS: atom_id res chain seq x y z
N MET A 1 -0.11 -0.83 19.39
CA MET A 1 -0.17 0.26 18.38
C MET A 1 1.03 0.06 17.47
N LYS A 2 0.85 0.19 16.14
CA LYS A 2 1.95 0.09 15.17
C LYS A 2 2.33 1.48 14.66
N LEU A 3 3.61 1.72 14.36
CA LEU A 3 4.14 2.99 13.86
C LEU A 3 4.66 2.84 12.44
N PHE A 4 4.01 3.50 11.48
CA PHE A 4 4.41 3.48 10.08
C PHE A 4 4.93 4.87 9.69
N ILE A 5 6.00 4.92 8.88
CA ILE A 5 6.50 6.18 8.31
C ILE A 5 5.84 6.45 6.95
N ASP A 6 5.40 7.69 6.71
CA ASP A 6 4.80 8.11 5.44
C ASP A 6 5.83 8.86 4.58
N THR A 7 6.67 8.11 3.88
CA THR A 7 7.71 8.65 3.00
C THR A 7 8.09 7.63 1.93
N ALA A 8 8.68 8.10 0.85
CA ALA A 8 9.33 7.27 -0.15
C ALA A 8 10.85 7.49 -0.18
N ASN A 9 11.38 8.33 0.70
CA ASN A 9 12.80 8.62 0.81
C ASN A 9 13.54 7.49 1.55
N ILE A 10 14.47 6.84 0.86
CA ILE A 10 15.18 5.67 1.39
C ILE A 10 16.01 5.98 2.64
N GLU A 11 16.65 7.15 2.71
CA GLU A 11 17.51 7.48 3.84
C GLU A 11 16.69 7.71 5.11
N GLN A 12 15.53 8.36 5.00
CA GLN A 12 14.58 8.48 6.12
C GLN A 12 14.05 7.11 6.58
N ILE A 13 13.81 6.18 5.66
CA ILE A 13 13.33 4.84 5.98
C ILE A 13 14.42 4.04 6.69
N LYS A 14 15.67 4.08 6.22
CA LYS A 14 16.81 3.46 6.90
C LYS A 14 17.03 4.03 8.29
N GLU A 15 16.96 5.34 8.43
CA GLU A 15 17.08 6.02 9.72
C GLU A 15 16.00 5.55 10.69
N ALA A 16 14.72 5.60 10.30
CA ALA A 16 13.61 5.16 11.13
C ALA A 16 13.68 3.67 11.47
N ALA A 17 14.12 2.83 10.53
CA ALA A 17 14.35 1.40 10.76
C ALA A 17 15.46 1.18 11.81
N SER A 18 16.53 1.98 11.78
CA SER A 18 17.65 1.88 12.72
C SER A 18 17.25 2.15 14.19
N TRP A 19 16.14 2.86 14.40
CA TRP A 19 15.61 3.14 15.75
C TRP A 19 14.91 1.94 16.39
N GLY A 20 14.57 0.90 15.62
CA GLY A 20 13.89 -0.31 16.13
C GLY A 20 12.42 -0.11 16.48
N ILE A 21 11.80 0.97 16.01
CA ILE A 21 10.38 1.30 16.29
C ILE A 21 9.50 1.29 15.02
N LEU A 22 10.09 1.04 13.86
CA LEU A 22 9.38 1.11 12.58
C LEU A 22 8.66 -0.21 12.28
N ASP A 23 7.32 -0.18 12.24
CA ASP A 23 6.49 -1.36 11.96
C ASP A 23 6.06 -1.48 10.49
N GLY A 24 6.31 -0.46 9.66
CA GLY A 24 5.88 -0.42 8.27
C GLY A 24 6.11 0.92 7.58
N VAL A 25 5.80 0.98 6.30
CA VAL A 25 5.95 2.18 5.46
C VAL A 25 4.65 2.42 4.69
N THR A 26 4.23 3.67 4.56
CA THR A 26 3.21 4.06 3.60
C THR A 26 3.80 4.96 2.53
N THR A 27 3.43 4.70 1.28
CA THR A 27 3.76 5.57 0.15
C THR A 27 2.47 6.04 -0.53
N ASN A 28 2.63 6.98 -1.45
CA ASN A 28 1.62 7.41 -2.40
C ASN A 28 2.32 7.92 -3.66
N PRO A 29 1.60 8.10 -4.79
CA PRO A 29 2.21 8.52 -6.05
C PRO A 29 2.97 9.84 -5.95
N THR A 30 2.51 10.79 -5.13
CA THR A 30 3.17 12.09 -4.94
C THR A 30 4.52 11.95 -4.25
N LEU A 31 4.62 11.14 -3.19
CA LEU A 31 5.89 10.90 -2.49
C LEU A 31 6.89 10.21 -3.41
N VAL A 32 6.46 9.17 -4.14
CA VAL A 32 7.30 8.44 -5.10
C VAL A 32 7.78 9.36 -6.22
N ALA A 33 6.92 10.22 -6.75
CA ALA A 33 7.27 11.15 -7.83
C ALA A 33 8.37 12.16 -7.42
N ARG A 34 8.44 12.55 -6.14
CA ARG A 34 9.49 13.46 -5.63
C ARG A 34 10.88 12.84 -5.65
N GLU A 35 10.97 11.52 -5.49
CA GLU A 35 12.25 10.80 -5.55
C GLU A 35 12.79 10.72 -6.98
N LYS A 36 11.96 10.95 -8.01
CA LYS A 36 12.33 10.87 -9.45
C LYS A 36 12.97 9.53 -9.83
N ARG A 37 12.49 8.45 -9.22
CA ARG A 37 12.96 7.07 -9.43
C ARG A 37 11.85 6.20 -10.01
N ASN A 38 12.23 5.05 -10.55
CA ASN A 38 11.26 4.02 -10.93
C ASN A 38 10.52 3.52 -9.68
N PHE A 39 9.19 3.52 -9.73
CA PHE A 39 8.35 3.13 -8.60
C PHE A 39 8.59 1.69 -8.12
N VAL A 40 8.70 0.74 -9.04
CA VAL A 40 8.87 -0.69 -8.70
C VAL A 40 10.22 -0.92 -8.03
N ASP A 41 11.27 -0.29 -8.55
CA ASP A 41 12.61 -0.40 -7.95
C ASP A 41 12.68 0.25 -6.58
N LEU A 42 11.99 1.38 -6.40
CA LEU A 42 11.89 2.03 -5.09
C LEU A 42 11.16 1.15 -4.07
N VAL A 43 10.02 0.58 -4.44
CA VAL A 43 9.25 -0.32 -3.55
C VAL A 43 10.05 -1.59 -3.21
N LYS A 44 10.82 -2.14 -4.16
CA LYS A 44 11.76 -3.24 -3.90
C LYS A 44 12.82 -2.85 -2.89
N GLU A 45 13.42 -1.68 -3.02
CA GLU A 45 14.44 -1.22 -2.06
C GLU A 45 13.85 -1.03 -0.66
N ILE A 46 12.62 -0.48 -0.55
CA ILE A 46 11.91 -0.39 0.74
C ILE A 46 11.66 -1.80 1.30
N HIS A 47 11.29 -2.77 0.46
CA HIS A 47 11.08 -4.17 0.86
C HIS A 47 12.33 -4.81 1.48
N GLU A 48 13.52 -4.51 0.98
CA GLU A 48 14.78 -5.02 1.54
C GLU A 48 15.15 -4.37 2.88
N ILE A 49 14.56 -3.22 3.23
CA ILE A 49 14.87 -2.47 4.45
C ILE A 49 13.87 -2.77 5.58
N VAL A 50 12.61 -3.01 5.22
CA VAL A 50 11.49 -3.07 6.18
C VAL A 50 10.77 -4.41 6.11
N ASP A 51 10.81 -5.18 7.20
CA ASP A 51 10.10 -6.46 7.32
C ASP A 51 8.56 -6.30 7.39
N GLY A 52 8.11 -5.17 7.93
CA GLY A 52 6.71 -4.83 8.11
C GLY A 52 5.96 -4.44 6.83
N PRO A 53 4.63 -4.19 6.90
CA PRO A 53 3.83 -3.87 5.73
C PRO A 53 4.27 -2.60 5.00
N ILE A 54 4.30 -2.65 3.67
CA ILE A 54 4.64 -1.53 2.80
C ILE A 54 3.42 -1.22 1.94
N SER A 55 2.79 -0.05 2.17
CA SER A 55 1.65 0.39 1.37
C SER A 55 2.11 1.00 0.06
N ALA A 56 1.84 0.33 -1.06
CA ALA A 56 2.15 0.77 -2.43
C ALA A 56 0.86 0.96 -3.24
N GLU A 57 0.66 2.15 -3.81
CA GLU A 57 -0.62 2.56 -4.40
C GLU A 57 -0.74 2.21 -5.89
N VAL A 58 -1.93 1.73 -6.28
CA VAL A 58 -2.32 1.58 -7.69
C VAL A 58 -2.63 2.95 -8.30
N VAL A 59 -2.48 3.09 -9.61
CA VAL A 59 -2.75 4.36 -10.33
C VAL A 59 -4.09 4.31 -11.05
N SER A 60 -4.49 3.13 -11.53
CA SER A 60 -5.77 2.99 -12.23
C SER A 60 -6.97 3.21 -11.31
N LEU A 61 -8.06 3.71 -11.89
CA LEU A 61 -9.35 3.92 -11.21
C LEU A 61 -10.42 2.90 -11.61
N ASN A 62 -10.10 1.95 -12.50
CA ASN A 62 -11.01 0.90 -12.96
C ASN A 62 -10.66 -0.43 -12.28
N ALA A 63 -11.65 -1.17 -11.75
CA ALA A 63 -11.40 -2.35 -10.91
C ALA A 63 -10.55 -3.44 -11.60
N PRO A 64 -10.83 -3.90 -12.83
CA PRO A 64 -9.96 -4.83 -13.54
C PRO A 64 -8.49 -4.40 -13.61
N ALA A 65 -8.24 -3.15 -13.99
CA ALA A 65 -6.88 -2.63 -14.10
C ALA A 65 -6.20 -2.45 -12.73
N MET A 66 -6.94 -2.02 -11.69
CA MET A 66 -6.44 -2.00 -10.31
C MET A 66 -5.98 -3.39 -9.86
N VAL A 67 -6.76 -4.44 -10.15
CA VAL A 67 -6.43 -5.82 -9.77
C VAL A 67 -5.16 -6.29 -10.48
N GLU A 68 -4.98 -5.98 -11.76
CA GLU A 68 -3.75 -6.32 -12.49
C GLU A 68 -2.52 -5.56 -11.98
N GLU A 69 -2.65 -4.28 -11.64
CA GLU A 69 -1.61 -3.51 -10.96
C GLU A 69 -1.27 -4.10 -9.59
N ALA A 70 -2.30 -4.37 -8.78
CA ALA A 70 -2.17 -4.96 -7.45
C ALA A 70 -1.43 -6.29 -7.47
N ARG A 71 -1.77 -7.19 -8.39
CA ARG A 71 -1.09 -8.49 -8.56
C ARG A 71 0.37 -8.33 -8.96
N ARG A 72 0.71 -7.33 -9.76
CA ARG A 72 2.10 -7.02 -10.11
C ARG A 72 2.88 -6.50 -8.90
N LEU A 73 2.28 -5.62 -8.11
CA LEU A 73 2.90 -5.09 -6.89
C LEU A 73 3.09 -6.18 -5.82
N ALA A 74 2.08 -7.04 -5.61
CA ALA A 74 2.14 -8.12 -4.63
C ALA A 74 3.23 -9.17 -4.92
N LYS A 75 3.71 -9.25 -6.18
CA LYS A 75 4.85 -10.11 -6.55
C LYS A 75 6.20 -9.57 -6.06
N ILE A 76 6.28 -8.30 -5.66
CA ILE A 76 7.53 -7.71 -5.15
C ILE A 76 7.93 -8.35 -3.82
N GLY A 77 6.97 -8.54 -2.92
CA GLY A 77 7.24 -9.08 -1.60
C GLY A 77 5.95 -9.42 -0.84
N LYS A 78 6.05 -10.35 0.12
CA LYS A 78 4.91 -10.81 0.92
C LYS A 78 4.36 -9.72 1.87
N ASN A 79 5.16 -8.71 2.18
CA ASN A 79 4.78 -7.59 3.03
C ASN A 79 4.17 -6.41 2.25
N ILE A 80 3.98 -6.53 0.94
CA ILE A 80 3.35 -5.47 0.14
C ILE A 80 1.85 -5.43 0.43
N ALA A 81 1.39 -4.29 0.94
CA ALA A 81 -0.02 -3.93 1.06
C ALA A 81 -0.40 -3.03 -0.11
N VAL A 82 -1.35 -3.44 -0.93
CA VAL A 82 -1.77 -2.64 -2.09
C VAL A 82 -2.72 -1.55 -1.61
N LYS A 83 -2.31 -0.30 -1.77
CA LYS A 83 -3.11 0.86 -1.40
C LYS A 83 -4.12 1.16 -2.50
N ILE A 84 -5.40 1.20 -2.14
CA ILE A 84 -6.54 1.31 -3.07
C ILE A 84 -7.44 2.46 -2.61
N PRO A 85 -7.80 3.40 -3.50
CA PRO A 85 -8.70 4.48 -3.13
C PRO A 85 -10.12 3.97 -2.86
N LEU A 86 -10.79 4.55 -1.86
CA LEU A 86 -12.17 4.20 -1.52
C LEU A 86 -13.16 4.71 -2.57
N THR A 87 -13.37 3.90 -3.60
CA THR A 87 -14.35 4.11 -4.68
C THR A 87 -15.17 2.85 -4.90
N CYS A 88 -16.25 2.92 -5.68
CA CYS A 88 -17.02 1.73 -6.03
C CYS A 88 -16.16 0.66 -6.73
N ASP A 89 -15.27 1.07 -7.63
CA ASP A 89 -14.31 0.18 -8.28
C ASP A 89 -13.23 -0.31 -7.31
N GLY A 90 -12.75 0.55 -6.41
CA GLY A 90 -11.81 0.17 -5.35
C GLY A 90 -12.36 -0.93 -4.45
N LEU A 91 -13.63 -0.82 -4.01
CA LEU A 91 -14.28 -1.86 -3.20
C LEU A 91 -14.45 -3.19 -3.95
N LYS A 92 -14.72 -3.15 -5.26
CA LYS A 92 -14.76 -4.35 -6.12
C LYS A 92 -13.38 -5.00 -6.21
N ALA A 93 -12.33 -4.19 -6.40
CA ALA A 93 -10.95 -4.66 -6.46
C ALA A 93 -10.51 -5.29 -5.13
N VAL A 94 -10.77 -4.64 -3.99
CA VAL A 94 -10.48 -5.16 -2.64
C VAL A 94 -11.13 -6.52 -2.43
N LYS A 95 -12.40 -6.71 -2.80
CA LYS A 95 -13.08 -8.00 -2.66
C LYS A 95 -12.40 -9.13 -3.43
N ILE A 96 -11.87 -8.85 -4.62
CA ILE A 96 -11.14 -9.83 -5.44
C ILE A 96 -9.79 -10.14 -4.80
N LEU A 97 -9.03 -9.10 -4.47
CA LEU A 97 -7.67 -9.21 -3.92
C LEU A 97 -7.64 -9.88 -2.53
N SER A 98 -8.65 -9.62 -1.70
CA SER A 98 -8.82 -10.25 -0.39
C SER A 98 -8.98 -11.77 -0.51
N ARG A 99 -9.75 -12.25 -1.52
CA ARG A 99 -9.89 -13.69 -1.80
C ARG A 99 -8.59 -14.32 -2.30
N GLU A 100 -7.74 -13.53 -2.94
CA GLU A 100 -6.40 -13.92 -3.38
C GLU A 100 -5.35 -13.80 -2.26
N LYS A 101 -5.75 -13.40 -1.05
CA LYS A 101 -4.88 -13.15 0.11
C LYS A 101 -3.81 -12.09 -0.15
N ILE A 102 -4.09 -11.14 -1.04
CA ILE A 102 -3.27 -9.95 -1.25
C ILE A 102 -3.71 -8.90 -0.23
N MET A 103 -2.76 -8.40 0.57
CA MET A 103 -3.07 -7.36 1.54
C MET A 103 -3.49 -6.08 0.82
N THR A 104 -4.54 -5.42 1.33
CA THR A 104 -5.02 -4.14 0.78
C THR A 104 -5.17 -3.10 1.88
N ASN A 105 -4.74 -1.88 1.61
CA ASN A 105 -4.93 -0.71 2.44
C ASN A 105 -5.91 0.25 1.74
N VAL A 106 -7.12 0.41 2.27
CA VAL A 106 -8.11 1.30 1.66
C VAL A 106 -7.88 2.73 2.12
N THR A 107 -7.46 3.60 1.20
CA THR A 107 -7.12 5.00 1.47
C THR A 107 -8.27 5.95 1.11
N LEU A 108 -8.13 7.23 1.48
CA LEU A 108 -9.10 8.31 1.22
C LEU A 108 -10.47 8.03 1.87
N CYS A 109 -10.44 7.46 3.07
CA CYS A 109 -11.60 7.26 3.92
C CYS A 109 -11.77 8.44 4.90
N PHE A 110 -12.89 9.14 4.82
CA PHE A 110 -13.16 10.38 5.58
C PHE A 110 -14.39 10.27 6.50
N SER A 111 -15.00 9.09 6.60
CA SER A 111 -16.14 8.82 7.48
C SER A 111 -16.14 7.38 7.99
N ALA A 112 -16.78 7.14 9.13
CA ALA A 112 -16.88 5.80 9.71
C ALA A 112 -17.63 4.82 8.80
N THR A 113 -18.64 5.30 8.06
CA THR A 113 -19.42 4.47 7.13
C THR A 113 -18.58 4.04 5.92
N GLN A 114 -17.71 4.90 5.41
CA GLN A 114 -16.72 4.52 4.40
C GLN A 114 -15.78 3.43 4.93
N GLY A 115 -15.27 3.58 6.15
CA GLY A 115 -14.42 2.56 6.78
C GLY A 115 -15.13 1.22 6.93
N LEU A 116 -16.42 1.23 7.31
CA LEU A 116 -17.25 0.03 7.36
C LEU A 116 -17.37 -0.64 5.99
N LEU A 117 -17.53 0.12 4.90
CA LEU A 117 -17.59 -0.45 3.54
C LEU A 117 -16.26 -1.12 3.15
N ALA A 118 -15.13 -0.49 3.46
CA ALA A 118 -13.80 -1.08 3.23
C ALA A 118 -13.64 -2.40 4.00
N ALA A 119 -14.00 -2.41 5.29
CA ALA A 119 -13.97 -3.61 6.13
C ALA A 119 -14.87 -4.73 5.57
N LYS A 120 -16.09 -4.40 5.14
CA LYS A 120 -17.02 -5.38 4.53
C LYS A 120 -16.53 -5.91 3.18
N ALA A 121 -15.76 -5.14 2.43
CA ALA A 121 -15.13 -5.60 1.19
C ALA A 121 -13.96 -6.58 1.44
N GLY A 122 -13.43 -6.62 2.68
CA GLY A 122 -12.34 -7.51 3.07
C GLY A 122 -10.97 -6.83 3.09
N ALA A 123 -10.91 -5.52 3.31
CA ALA A 123 -9.66 -4.78 3.46
C ALA A 123 -8.81 -5.30 4.63
N THR A 124 -7.48 -5.24 4.50
CA THR A 124 -6.53 -5.54 5.57
C THR A 124 -6.31 -4.34 6.48
N PHE A 125 -6.26 -3.14 5.88
CA PHE A 125 -6.13 -1.84 6.54
C PHE A 125 -7.20 -0.88 6.01
#